data_AF-A0A415EM80-F1
#
_entry.id   AF-A0A415EM80-F1
#
_cell.length_a   1.000
_cell.length_b   1.000
_cell.length_c   1.000
_cell.angle_alpha   90.00
_cell.angle_beta   90.00
_cell.angle_gamma   90.00
#
_symmetry.space_group_name_H-M   'P 1'
#
loop_
_entity.id
_entity.type
_entity.pdbx_description
1 polymer ?
#
loop_
_entity_poly.entity_id
_entity_poly.type
_entity_poly.pdbx_seq_one_letter_code
_entity_poly.pdbx_strand_id
1 'polypeptide(L)' 'MNSQILKDRISSLFTHVLFDYKGIHCGVDPFSAHEFDVWYGDKYETMKSIEEVMNKPFFDGKSLSEISSEIENVEL' A
#
# COMPACT_ATOMS: atom_id res chain seq x y z
N MET A 1 -6.39 6.24 7.51
CA MET A 1 -5.54 7.43 7.23
C MET A 1 -6.09 8.16 5.99
N ASN A 2 -5.77 9.42 5.72
CA ASN A 2 -6.18 10.04 4.44
C ASN A 2 -5.33 9.50 3.28
N SER A 3 -5.94 9.28 2.10
CA SER A 3 -5.26 8.71 0.93
C SER A 3 -4.06 9.52 0.43
N GLN A 4 -4.11 10.85 0.49
CA GLN A 4 -3.00 11.71 0.06
C GLN A 4 -1.81 11.58 1.01
N ILE A 5 -2.07 11.56 2.32
CA ILE A 5 -1.03 11.36 3.34
C ILE A 5 -0.34 10.01 3.14
N LEU A 6 -1.12 8.96 2.87
CA LEU A 6 -0.60 7.64 2.58
C LEU A 6 0.29 7.65 1.32
N LYS A 7 -0.20 8.26 0.24
CA LYS A 7 0.54 8.39 -1.03
C LYS A 7 1.88 9.11 -0.82
N ASP A 8 1.89 10.21 -0.10
CA ASP A 8 3.09 11.01 0.16
C ASP A 8 4.12 10.23 0.98
N ARG A 9 3.67 9.41 1.94
CA ARG A 9 4.54 8.54 2.74
C ARG A 9 5.20 7.46 1.89
N ILE A 10 4.42 6.69 1.14
CA ILE A 10 4.95 5.63 0.26
C ILE A 10 5.94 6.21 -0.77
N SER A 11 5.59 7.37 -1.34
CA SER A 11 6.42 8.04 -2.36
C SER A 11 7.75 8.57 -1.81
N SER A 12 7.89 8.71 -0.49
CA SER A 12 9.12 9.22 0.11
C SER A 12 10.29 8.22 0.08
N LEU A 13 10.03 6.94 -0.22
CA LEU A 13 11.04 5.87 -0.32
C LEU A 13 11.85 5.62 0.97
N PHE A 14 11.39 6.07 2.14
CA PHE A 14 12.20 6.03 3.37
C PHE A 14 12.04 4.75 4.19
N THR A 15 10.87 4.08 4.13
CA THR A 15 10.51 2.96 4.99
C THR A 15 9.31 2.21 4.38
N HIS A 16 9.15 0.94 4.75
CA HIS A 16 7.96 0.16 4.42
C HIS A 16 6.72 0.77 5.06
N VAL A 17 5.57 0.63 4.40
CA VAL A 17 4.27 0.99 4.97
C VAL A 17 3.54 -0.30 5.29
N LEU A 18 3.42 -0.63 6.57
CA LEU A 18 2.71 -1.81 7.05
C LEU A 18 1.35 -1.39 7.61
N PHE A 19 0.33 -2.20 7.39
CA PHE A 19 -1.02 -1.92 7.89
C PHE A 19 -1.88 -3.17 7.88
N ASP A 20 -3.02 -3.09 8.57
CA ASP A 20 -4.03 -4.13 8.56
C ASP A 20 -5.23 -3.73 7.72
N TYR A 21 -5.75 -4.67 6.93
CA TYR A 21 -7.03 -4.52 6.23
C TYR A 21 -7.90 -5.75 6.47
N LYS A 22 -9.07 -5.56 7.10
CA LYS A 22 -9.98 -6.65 7.50
C LYS A 22 -9.29 -7.72 8.36
N GLY A 23 -8.38 -7.31 9.23
CA GLY A 23 -7.62 -8.21 10.11
C GLY A 23 -6.52 -9.02 9.40
N ILE A 24 -6.19 -8.70 8.15
CA ILE A 24 -5.09 -9.31 7.39
C ILE A 24 -3.94 -8.31 7.30
N HIS A 25 -2.73 -8.76 7.63
CA HIS A 25 -1.51 -7.96 7.46
C HIS A 25 -1.25 -7.67 5.98
N CYS A 26 -0.90 -6.42 5.71
CA CYS A 26 -0.60 -5.88 4.40
C CYS A 26 0.68 -5.05 4.45
N GLY A 27 1.27 -4.81 3.29
CA GLY A 27 2.36 -3.86 3.21
C GLY A 27 2.65 -3.35 1.81
N VAL A 28 3.35 -2.24 1.78
CA VAL A 28 3.98 -1.65 0.61
C VAL A 28 5.44 -1.39 0.94
N ASP A 29 6.33 -2.07 0.22
CA ASP A 29 7.78 -1.96 0.33
C ASP A 29 8.32 -1.18 -0.89
N PRO A 30 8.56 0.13 -0.76
CA PRO A 30 9.08 0.94 -1.85
C PRO A 30 10.60 0.75 -2.01
N PHE A 31 11.05 0.21 -3.15
CA PHE A 31 12.48 0.06 -3.48
C PHE A 31 13.00 1.19 -4.36
N SER A 32 12.17 1.67 -5.28
CA SER A 32 12.48 2.80 -6.15
C SER A 32 11.20 3.47 -6.65
N ALA A 33 11.33 4.57 -7.39
CA ALA A 33 10.20 5.19 -8.06
C ALA A 33 9.47 4.28 -9.08
N HIS A 34 10.06 3.14 -9.43
CA HIS A 34 9.53 2.19 -10.42
C HIS A 34 9.40 0.75 -9.90
N GLU A 35 9.55 0.54 -8.59
CA GLU A 35 9.52 -0.79 -8.00
C GLU A 35 9.00 -0.72 -6.57
N PHE A 36 7.80 -1.27 -6.39
CA PHE A 36 7.08 -1.34 -5.12
C PHE A 36 6.59 -2.77 -4.96
N ASP A 37 7.04 -3.48 -3.93
CA ASP A 37 6.42 -4.75 -3.59
C ASP A 37 5.20 -4.49 -2.73
N VAL A 38 4.06 -4.99 -3.17
CA VAL A 38 2.76 -4.81 -2.51
C VAL A 38 2.24 -6.18 -2.13
N TRP A 39 1.79 -6.34 -0.89
CA TRP A 39 1.31 -7.63 -0.39
C TRP A 39 0.08 -7.52 0.49
N TYR A 40 -0.73 -8.57 0.45
CA TYR A 40 -2.00 -8.73 1.16
C TYR A 40 -2.15 -10.19 1.62
N GLY A 41 -1.80 -10.46 2.88
CA GLY A 41 -1.59 -11.83 3.35
C GLY A 41 -0.50 -12.53 2.54
N ASP A 42 -0.81 -13.69 1.97
CA ASP A 42 0.13 -14.46 1.14
C ASP A 42 0.21 -13.99 -0.32
N LYS A 43 -0.62 -13.02 -0.74
CA LYS A 43 -0.59 -12.46 -2.09
C LYS A 43 0.48 -11.37 -2.15
N TYR A 44 1.28 -11.39 -3.21
CA TYR A 44 2.27 -10.33 -3.46
C TYR A 44 2.33 -9.99 -4.96
N GLU A 45 2.65 -8.73 -5.25
CA GLU A 45 2.85 -8.24 -6.62
C GLU A 45 3.82 -7.05 -6.63
N THR A 46 4.72 -7.01 -7.61
CA THR A 46 5.60 -5.85 -7.83
C THR A 46 4.92 -4.85 -8.78
N MET A 47 4.59 -3.67 -8.26
CA MET A 47 4.01 -2.56 -9.00
C MET A 47 5.09 -1.57 -9.46
N LYS A 48 4.84 -0.86 -10.57
CA LYS A 48 5.85 -0.06 -11.29
C LYS A 48 5.70 1.45 -11.13
N SER A 49 4.72 1.90 -10.35
CA SER A 49 4.55 3.33 -10.02
C SER A 49 3.68 3.48 -8.78
N ILE A 50 3.80 4.63 -8.12
CA ILE A 50 2.89 4.99 -7.01
C ILE A 50 1.42 5.02 -7.46
N GLU A 51 1.15 5.33 -8.73
CA GLU A 51 -0.23 5.40 -9.22
C GLU A 51 -0.84 4.02 -9.39
N GLU A 52 -0.02 3.03 -9.74
CA GLU A 52 -0.42 1.64 -9.73
C GLU A 52 -0.69 1.16 -8.29
N VAL A 53 0.22 1.44 -7.34
CA VAL A 53 0.04 1.12 -5.91
C VAL A 53 -1.28 1.67 -5.37
N MET A 54 -1.59 2.93 -5.69
CA MET A 54 -2.77 3.59 -5.15
C MET A 54 -4.08 3.14 -5.80
N ASN A 55 -4.08 2.72 -7.06
CA ASN A 55 -5.32 2.56 -7.85
C ASN A 55 -5.58 1.16 -8.38
N LYS A 56 -4.60 0.25 -8.36
CA LYS A 56 -4.78 -1.13 -8.81
C LYS A 56 -5.65 -1.92 -7.81
N PRO A 57 -6.71 -2.59 -8.27
CA PRO A 57 -7.49 -3.49 -7.42
C PRO A 57 -6.63 -4.69 -6.99
N PHE A 58 -6.27 -4.76 -5.70
CA PHE A 58 -5.38 -5.79 -5.16
C PHE A 58 -5.85 -6.29 -3.79
N PHE A 59 -6.35 -5.39 -2.95
CA PHE A 59 -6.82 -5.67 -1.59
C PHE A 59 -8.29 -6.08 -1.61
N ASP A 60 -8.55 -7.39 -1.70
CA ASP A 60 -9.92 -7.95 -1.78
C ASP A 60 -10.77 -7.32 -2.90
N GLY A 61 -10.13 -7.11 -4.06
CA GLY A 61 -10.76 -6.50 -5.23
C GLY A 61 -10.93 -4.98 -5.17
N LYS A 62 -10.42 -4.32 -4.13
CA LYS A 62 -10.34 -2.86 -4.01
C LYS A 62 -8.91 -2.35 -4.15
N SER A 63 -8.77 -1.09 -4.51
CA SER A 63 -7.49 -0.36 -4.53
C SER A 63 -7.12 0.19 -3.16
N LEU A 64 -5.83 0.54 -2.97
CA LEU A 64 -5.35 1.13 -1.74
C LEU A 64 -6.03 2.48 -1.43
N SER A 65 -6.33 3.27 -2.47
CA SER A 65 -7.05 4.54 -2.34
C SER A 65 -8.45 4.33 -1.75
N GLU A 66 -9.18 3.32 -2.25
CA GLU A 66 -10.54 3.01 -1.79
C GLU A 66 -10.57 2.53 -0.34
N ILE A 67 -9.54 1.79 0.10
CA ILE A 67 -9.49 1.24 1.46
C ILE A 67 -8.74 2.14 2.45
N SER A 68 -8.15 3.25 2.02
CA SER A 68 -7.25 4.08 2.85
C SER A 68 -7.85 4.57 4.17
N SER A 69 -9.17 4.76 4.22
CA SER A 69 -9.90 5.12 5.44
C SER A 69 -10.24 3.93 6.34
N GLU A 70 -10.15 2.70 5.82
CA GLU A 70 -10.48 1.44 6.48
C GLU A 70 -9.25 0.71 7.05
N ILE A 71 -8.02 1.12 6.70
CA ILE A 71 -6.79 0.48 7.20
C ILE A 71 -6.50 0.82 8.66
N GLU A 72 -5.94 -0.13 9.38
CA GLU A 72 -5.63 -0.08 10.80
C GLU A 72 -4.14 -0.35 11.07
N ASN A 73 -3.68 -0.10 12.29
CA ASN A 73 -2.31 -0.44 12.77
C ASN A 73 -1.17 0.01 11.85
N VAL A 74 -1.29 1.22 11.29
CA VAL A 74 -0.33 1.74 10.31
C VAL A 74 1.04 1.96 10.97
N GLU A 75 2.05 1.29 10.44
CA GLU A 75 3.47 1.51 10.73
C GLU A 75 4.14 2.19 9.54
N LEU A 76 4.90 3.25 9.82
CA LEU A 76 5.53 4.15 8.85
C LEU A 76 7.02 4.31 9.16
#